data_AF-A0A925VT21-F1
#
_entry.id   AF-A0A925VT21-F1
#
_cell.length_a   1.000
_cell.length_b   1.000
_cell.length_c   1.000
_cell.angle_alpha   90.00
_cell.angle_beta   90.00
_cell.angle_gamma   90.00
#
_symmetry.space_group_name_H-M   'P 1'
#
loop_
_entity.id
_entity.type
_entity.pdbx_description
1 polymer ?
#
loop_
_entity_poly.entity_id
_entity_poly.type
_entity_poly.pdbx_seq_one_letter_code
_entity_poly.pdbx_strand_id
1 'polypeptide(L)'
;TWNYSRFYHHESCGQCSPCREGTGWLEKVLHRLEHGYGSMHDIDLLVSVAKQIEGNTICPLGEAAAWPVAAAVRHFRDEFEWHVTHAKEAAQPGAVYQGKAVLA
;
A
#
# COMPACT_ATOMS: atom_id res chain seq x y z
N THR A 1 -1.61 -1.36 -6.37
CA THR A 1 -2.19 -1.17 -5.01
C THR A 1 -2.57 0.28 -4.69
N TRP A 2 -1.83 1.29 -5.16
CA TRP A 2 -2.08 2.69 -4.82
C TRP A 2 -3.50 3.21 -5.17
N ASN A 3 -3.98 2.98 -6.40
CA ASN A 3 -5.32 3.43 -6.83
C ASN A 3 -6.44 2.86 -5.92
N TYR A 4 -6.32 1.58 -5.55
CA TYR A 4 -7.23 0.92 -4.62
C TYR A 4 -7.32 1.65 -3.28
N SER A 5 -6.18 1.91 -2.63
CA SER A 5 -6.17 2.62 -1.34
C SER A 5 -6.64 4.07 -1.44
N ARG A 6 -6.33 4.76 -2.56
CA ARG A 6 -6.86 6.09 -2.85
C ARG A 6 -8.40 6.10 -2.91
N PHE A 7 -9.00 5.11 -3.54
CA PHE A 7 -10.47 4.97 -3.59
C PHE A 7 -11.05 4.82 -2.18
N TYR A 8 -10.54 3.89 -1.37
CA TYR A 8 -11.06 3.67 -0.02
C TYR A 8 -10.83 4.85 0.93
N HIS A 9 -9.74 5.61 0.75
CA HIS A 9 -9.55 6.85 1.48
C HIS A 9 -10.56 7.92 1.05
N HIS A 10 -10.83 8.05 -0.25
CA HIS A 10 -11.82 9.01 -0.77
C HIS A 10 -13.24 8.69 -0.31
N GLU A 11 -13.61 7.41 -0.30
CA GLU A 11 -14.95 6.93 0.08
C GLU A 11 -15.12 6.70 1.59
N SER A 12 -14.09 6.99 2.40
CA SER A 12 -14.19 6.91 3.85
C SER A 12 -15.15 7.98 4.37
N CYS A 13 -16.22 7.57 5.06
CA CYS A 13 -17.18 8.50 5.67
C CYS A 13 -16.58 9.33 6.82
N GLY A 14 -15.38 8.96 7.30
CA GLY A 14 -14.65 9.69 8.33
C GLY A 14 -15.14 9.48 9.77
N GLN A 15 -16.07 8.57 10.04
CA GLN A 15 -16.66 8.42 11.39
C GLN A 15 -15.69 7.82 12.42
N CYS A 16 -15.03 6.71 12.10
CA CYS A 16 -14.06 6.07 13.01
C CYS A 16 -12.64 6.53 12.70
N SER A 17 -11.90 6.96 13.74
CA SER A 17 -10.51 7.41 13.62
C SER A 17 -9.57 6.40 12.92
N PRO A 18 -9.59 5.08 13.24
CA PRO A 18 -8.71 4.13 12.55
C PRO A 18 -8.99 4.06 11.04
N CYS A 19 -10.24 4.13 10.60
CA CYS A 19 -10.54 4.21 9.16
C CYS A 19 -10.12 5.55 8.57
N ARG A 20 -10.57 6.68 9.15
CA ARG A 20 -10.31 8.03 8.62
C ARG A 20 -8.82 8.33 8.46
N GLU A 21 -8.04 8.07 9.50
CA GLU A 21 -6.60 8.34 9.49
C GLU A 21 -5.82 7.21 8.83
N GLY A 22 -6.21 5.95 9.09
CA GLY A 22 -5.50 4.77 8.60
C GLY A 22 -5.56 4.64 7.07
N THR A 23 -6.72 4.81 6.44
CA THR A 23 -6.80 4.76 4.96
C THR A 23 -5.99 5.88 4.32
N GLY A 24 -5.95 7.06 4.94
CA GLY A 24 -5.11 8.17 4.50
C GLY A 24 -3.62 7.87 4.63
N TRP A 25 -3.19 7.17 5.68
CA TRP A 25 -1.82 6.68 5.80
C TRP A 25 -1.49 5.63 4.73
N LEU A 26 -2.36 4.65 4.49
CA LEU A 26 -2.17 3.65 3.44
C LEU A 26 -1.95 4.31 2.07
N GLU A 27 -2.81 5.27 1.69
CA GLU A 27 -2.66 5.99 0.42
C GLU A 27 -1.33 6.75 0.36
N LYS A 28 -0.98 7.53 1.38
CA LYS A 28 0.24 8.36 1.39
C LYS A 28 1.50 7.52 1.28
N VAL A 29 1.56 6.38 1.96
CA VAL A 29 2.71 5.48 1.93
C VAL A 29 2.83 4.80 0.56
N LEU A 30 1.72 4.31 0.00
CA LEU A 30 1.70 3.74 -1.35
C LEU A 30 2.06 4.77 -2.42
N HIS A 31 1.58 6.01 -2.29
CA HIS A 31 1.96 7.11 -3.17
C HIS A 31 3.47 7.34 -3.15
N ARG A 32 4.10 7.34 -1.97
CA ARG A 32 5.55 7.50 -1.86
C ARG A 32 6.31 6.38 -2.57
N LEU A 33 5.89 5.13 -2.39
CA LEU A 33 6.49 3.97 -3.06
C LEU A 33 6.37 4.09 -4.59
N GLU A 34 5.18 4.45 -5.09
CA GLU A 34 4.93 4.60 -6.53
C GLU A 34 5.80 5.68 -7.18
N HIS A 35 6.06 6.78 -6.46
CA HIS A 35 6.80 7.93 -6.98
C HIS A 35 8.30 7.87 -6.66
N GLY A 36 8.82 6.73 -6.20
CA GLY A 36 10.24 6.54 -5.96
C GLY A 36 10.78 7.23 -4.70
N TYR A 37 9.91 7.62 -3.76
CA TYR A 37 10.24 8.21 -2.46
C TYR A 37 9.99 7.23 -1.29
N GLY A 38 9.81 5.95 -1.61
CA GLY A 38 9.60 4.89 -0.64
C GLY A 38 10.90 4.36 -0.05
N SER A 39 10.78 3.69 1.09
CA SER A 39 11.85 3.04 1.82
C SER A 39 11.41 1.65 2.25
N MET A 40 12.35 0.77 2.62
CA MET A 40 12.02 -0.57 3.12
C MET A 40 11.10 -0.52 4.35
N HIS A 41 11.27 0.50 5.19
CA HIS A 41 10.41 0.72 6.36
C HIS A 41 8.95 0.96 5.98
N ASP A 42 8.68 1.61 4.84
CA ASP A 42 7.32 1.88 4.38
C ASP A 42 6.54 0.60 4.06
N ILE A 43 7.23 -0.44 3.60
CA ILE A 43 6.63 -1.74 3.29
C ILE A 43 6.09 -2.38 4.57
N ASP A 44 6.88 -2.38 5.63
CA ASP A 44 6.48 -2.92 6.93
C ASP A 44 5.43 -2.01 7.62
N LEU A 45 5.52 -0.69 7.39
CA LEU A 45 4.54 0.29 7.85
C LEU A 45 3.16 0.04 7.25
N LEU A 46 3.04 -0.30 5.97
CA LEU A 46 1.75 -0.64 5.36
C LEU A 46 1.05 -1.78 6.10
N VAL A 47 1.80 -2.82 6.46
CA VAL A 47 1.27 -3.98 7.20
C VAL A 47 0.88 -3.59 8.63
N SER A 48 1.68 -2.74 9.29
CA SER A 48 1.37 -2.30 10.65
C SER A 48 0.11 -1.44 10.69
N VAL A 49 -0.06 -0.53 9.73
CA VAL A 49 -1.26 0.31 9.61
C VAL A 49 -2.49 -0.53 9.31
N ALA A 50 -2.40 -1.46 8.36
CA ALA A 50 -3.52 -2.36 8.04
C ALA A 50 -4.01 -3.12 9.29
N LYS A 51 -3.09 -3.62 10.12
CA LYS A 51 -3.43 -4.27 11.41
C LYS A 51 -4.07 -3.34 12.44
N GLN A 52 -3.76 -2.04 12.42
CA GLN A 52 -4.40 -1.07 13.33
C GLN A 52 -5.83 -0.71 12.86
N ILE A 53 -6.12 -0.85 11.57
CA ILE A 53 -7.48 -0.66 11.04
C ILE A 53 -8.32 -1.90 11.34
N GLU A 54 -7.77 -3.08 11.07
CA GLU A 54 -8.43 -4.38 11.28
C GLU A 54 -8.96 -4.53 12.72
N GLY A 55 -10.24 -4.86 12.85
CA GLY A 55 -10.94 -5.07 14.12
C GLY A 55 -11.29 -3.80 14.90
N ASN A 56 -10.83 -2.62 14.47
CA ASN A 56 -11.00 -1.37 15.20
C ASN A 56 -11.97 -0.38 14.53
N THR A 57 -12.69 -0.80 13.49
CA THR A 57 -13.62 0.06 12.74
C THR A 57 -15.09 -0.28 13.00
N ILE A 58 -15.97 0.70 12.74
CA ILE A 58 -17.42 0.55 12.98
C ILE A 58 -18.09 -0.26 11.88
N CYS A 59 -17.65 -0.10 10.62
CA CYS A 59 -18.23 -0.76 9.45
C CYS A 59 -17.17 -1.48 8.62
N PRO A 60 -17.57 -2.41 7.72
CA PRO A 60 -16.62 -3.25 6.99
C PRO A 60 -15.71 -2.52 5.98
N LEU A 61 -15.90 -1.22 5.75
CA LEU A 61 -15.06 -0.44 4.83
C LEU A 61 -13.59 -0.44 5.28
N GLY A 62 -13.35 -0.38 6.60
CA GLY A 62 -11.99 -0.44 7.16
C GLY A 62 -11.28 -1.74 6.83
N GLU A 63 -11.93 -2.87 7.06
CA GLU A 63 -11.44 -4.20 6.71
C GLU A 63 -11.18 -4.33 5.21
N ALA A 64 -12.14 -3.87 4.40
CA ALA A 64 -12.03 -3.87 2.96
C ALA A 64 -10.84 -3.03 2.47
N ALA A 65 -10.52 -1.91 3.11
CA ALA A 65 -9.35 -1.11 2.77
C ALA A 65 -8.03 -1.78 3.20
N ALA A 66 -8.00 -2.41 4.39
CA ALA A 66 -6.80 -2.91 5.03
C ALA A 66 -6.32 -4.27 4.50
N TRP A 67 -7.24 -5.25 4.37
CA TRP A 67 -6.84 -6.63 4.04
C TRP A 67 -6.15 -6.75 2.68
N PRO A 68 -6.61 -6.09 1.60
CA PRO A 68 -5.95 -6.21 0.30
C PRO A 68 -4.57 -5.57 0.27
N VAL A 69 -4.32 -4.51 1.05
CA VAL A 69 -2.97 -3.93 1.17
C VAL A 69 -2.03 -4.90 1.89
N ALA A 70 -2.47 -5.46 3.03
CA ALA A 70 -1.68 -6.45 3.77
C ALA A 70 -1.41 -7.71 2.95
N ALA A 71 -2.41 -8.19 2.20
CA ALA A 71 -2.26 -9.33 1.30
C ALA A 71 -1.32 -9.02 0.12
N ALA A 72 -1.41 -7.82 -0.46
CA ALA A 72 -0.51 -7.40 -1.53
C ALA A 72 0.94 -7.40 -1.07
N VAL A 73 1.24 -6.83 0.11
CA VAL A 73 2.60 -6.88 0.67
C VAL A 73 3.03 -8.32 0.96
N ARG A 74 2.14 -9.17 1.48
CA ARG A 74 2.48 -10.58 1.78
C ARG A 74 2.84 -11.39 0.53
N HIS A 75 2.09 -11.24 -0.55
CA HIS A 75 2.23 -12.07 -1.75
C HIS A 75 3.17 -11.48 -2.79
N PHE A 76 3.33 -10.17 -2.81
CA PHE A 76 4.11 -9.44 -3.82
C PHE A 76 5.24 -8.62 -3.17
N ARG A 77 5.77 -9.04 -2.01
CA ARG A 77 6.79 -8.26 -1.28
C ARG A 77 7.96 -7.85 -2.18
N ASP A 78 8.44 -8.77 -3.02
CA ASP A 78 9.56 -8.53 -3.93
C ASP A 78 9.29 -7.35 -4.89
N GLU A 79 8.05 -7.16 -5.34
CA GLU A 79 7.64 -6.01 -6.17
C GLU A 79 7.75 -4.70 -5.37
N PHE A 80 7.26 -4.68 -4.12
CA PHE A 80 7.36 -3.50 -3.26
C PHE A 80 8.83 -3.13 -2.96
N GLU A 81 9.69 -4.13 -2.75
CA GLU A 81 11.13 -3.92 -2.56
C GLU A 81 11.80 -3.41 -3.84
N TRP A 82 11.35 -3.86 -5.02
CA TRP A 82 11.80 -3.34 -6.30
C TRP A 82 11.44 -1.87 -6.48
N HIS A 83 10.23 -1.43 -6.09
CA HIS A 83 9.86 0.00 -6.08
C HIS A 83 10.79 0.86 -5.21
N VAL A 84 11.38 0.30 -4.14
CA VAL A 84 12.34 1.00 -3.29
C VAL A 84 13.75 1.00 -3.89
N THR A 85 14.21 -0.15 -4.39
CA THR A 85 15.59 -0.32 -4.87
C THR A 85 15.82 0.21 -6.28
N HIS A 86 14.79 0.20 -7.12
CA HIS A 86 14.81 0.61 -8.53
C HIS A 86 13.83 1.77 -8.79
N ALA A 87 13.76 2.73 -7.86
CA ALA A 87 12.83 3.85 -7.88
C ALA A 87 12.69 4.58 -9.24
N LYS A 88 13.80 4.79 -9.96
CA LYS A 88 13.79 5.45 -11.28
C LYS A 88 13.12 4.61 -12.38
N GLU A 89 13.24 3.29 -12.30
CA GLU A 89 12.63 2.36 -13.25
C GLU A 89 11.15 2.17 -12.90
N ALA A 90 10.87 1.95 -11.62
CA ALA A 90 9.53 1.75 -11.09
C ALA A 90 8.60 2.96 -11.29
N ALA A 91 9.13 4.19 -11.28
CA ALA A 91 8.35 5.40 -11.54
C ALA A 91 8.02 5.64 -13.03
N GLN A 92 8.50 4.81 -13.96
CA GLN A 92 8.22 4.98 -15.39
C GLN A 92 6.80 4.51 -15.73
N PRO A 93 6.11 5.20 -16.66
CA PRO A 93 4.81 4.75 -17.14
C PRO A 93 4.88 3.34 -17.72
N GLY A 94 4.06 2.43 -17.22
CA GLY A 94 4.01 1.03 -17.69
C GLY A 94 5.14 0.15 -17.17
N ALA A 95 5.90 0.60 -16.17
CA ALA A 95 6.88 -0.24 -15.50
C ALA A 95 6.17 -1.41 -14.79
N VAL A 96 6.70 -2.63 -14.97
CA VAL A 96 6.15 -3.86 -14.41
C VAL A 96 7.28 -4.68 -13.81
N TYR A 97 7.12 -5.11 -12.56
CA TYR A 97 8.04 -6.05 -11.95
C TYR A 97 7.93 -7.42 -12.63
N GLN A 98 9.03 -7.88 -13.25
CA GLN A 98 9.09 -9.14 -14.01
C GLN A 98 9.53 -10.35 -13.14
N GLY A 99 9.53 -10.23 -11.80
CA GLY A 99 10.03 -11.29 -10.92
C GLY A 99 11.57 -11.40 -10.90
N LYS A 100 12.09 -12.44 -10.24
CA LYS A 100 13.52 -12.80 -10.27
C LYS A 100 13.98 -13.45 -11.59
N ALA A 101 13.20 -13.33 -12.67
CA ALA A 101 13.64 -13.74 -13.99
C ALA A 101 14.64 -12.71 -14.53
N VAL A 102 15.89 -12.82 -14.07
CA VAL A 102 17.03 -12.39 -14.87
C VAL A 102 17.03 -13.30 -16.09
N LEU A 103 16.49 -12.83 -17.22
CA LEU A 103 16.86 -13.43 -18.50
C LEU A 103 18.33 -13.05 -18.72
N ALA A 104 19.19 -14.05 -18.57
CA ALA A 104 20.56 -14.04 -19.05
C ALA A 104 20.60 -13.89 -20.59
#